data_AF-A0A935JP62-F1
#
_entry.id   AF-A0A935JP62-F1
#
_cell.length_a   1.000
_cell.length_b   1.000
_cell.length_c   1.000
_cell.angle_alpha   90.00
_cell.angle_beta   90.00
_cell.angle_gamma   90.00
#
_symmetry.space_group_name_H-M   'P 1'
#
loop_
_entity.id
_entity.type
_entity.pdbx_description
1 polymer ?
#
loop_
_entity_poly.entity_id
_entity_poly.type
_entity_poly.pdbx_seq_one_letter_code
_entity_poly.pdbx_strand_id
1 'polypeptide(L)'
;MKFDRGIDKKYRNSVEDAFDTIVAKGNDFHRHMMNEIIESDLLVQVLPVSKVNASGITGVINSVKTNYKLATERLSLRESLGEIYIAIAEETIDTGGQRGCEGTFVHEGRHAYDFAQTLESLSNADMNPIGIFNPTLYELEWEAHKTAGDYMLCRDQQDFIDEGLQLMILCQADGKCAVSDDGIMKRLNESYGLDLKGNPGSLASEMMGLRL
;
A
#
# COMPACT_ATOMS: atom_id res chain seq x y z
N MET A 1 -11.63 -6.48 -6.01
CA MET A 1 -11.38 -6.83 -4.61
C MET A 1 -12.50 -7.70 -4.06
N LYS A 2 -12.24 -8.40 -2.95
CA LYS A 2 -13.22 -9.14 -2.16
C LYS A 2 -13.02 -8.88 -0.68
N PHE A 3 -14.06 -9.09 0.12
CA PHE A 3 -14.03 -8.91 1.57
C PHE A 3 -13.93 -10.24 2.31
N ASP A 4 -13.27 -10.24 3.47
CA ASP A 4 -13.30 -11.38 4.37
C ASP A 4 -14.74 -11.70 4.84
N ARG A 5 -14.97 -12.98 5.15
CA ARG A 5 -16.27 -13.46 5.59
C ARG A 5 -16.58 -12.89 6.97
N GLY A 6 -17.74 -12.25 7.10
CA GLY A 6 -18.22 -11.74 8.38
C GLY A 6 -17.85 -10.29 8.71
N ILE A 7 -17.18 -9.57 7.81
CA ILE A 7 -16.99 -8.11 7.96
C ILE A 7 -18.36 -7.43 8.02
N ASP A 8 -18.57 -6.60 9.06
CA ASP A 8 -19.78 -5.81 9.26
C ASP A 8 -20.04 -4.89 8.06
N LYS A 9 -21.32 -4.72 7.70
CA LYS A 9 -21.74 -3.86 6.59
C LYS A 9 -21.23 -2.43 6.73
N LYS A 10 -21.16 -1.88 7.96
CA LYS A 10 -20.63 -0.51 8.17
C LYS A 10 -19.19 -0.38 7.67
N TYR A 11 -18.35 -1.37 7.96
CA TYR A 11 -16.94 -1.33 7.58
C TYR A 11 -16.76 -1.58 6.08
N ARG A 12 -17.56 -2.46 5.48
CA ARG A 12 -17.58 -2.64 4.01
C ARG A 12 -17.89 -1.34 3.30
N ASN A 13 -18.94 -0.64 3.72
CA ASN A 13 -19.31 0.65 3.15
C ASN A 13 -18.19 1.67 3.30
N SER A 14 -17.56 1.78 4.49
CA SER A 14 -16.43 2.72 4.69
C SER A 14 -15.26 2.43 3.75
N VAL A 15 -14.92 1.16 3.55
CA VAL A 15 -13.89 0.76 2.60
C VAL A 15 -14.30 1.13 1.17
N GLU A 16 -15.49 0.74 0.73
CA GLU A 16 -15.99 1.03 -0.62
C GLU A 16 -16.02 2.54 -0.89
N ASP A 17 -16.57 3.33 0.05
CA ASP A 17 -16.59 4.78 -0.02
C ASP A 17 -15.17 5.38 -0.09
N ALA A 18 -14.18 4.74 0.56
CA ALA A 18 -12.80 5.20 0.55
C ALA A 18 -12.17 4.97 -0.83
N PHE A 19 -12.34 3.77 -1.40
CA PHE A 19 -11.89 3.47 -2.76
C PHE A 19 -12.54 4.41 -3.79
N ASP A 20 -13.85 4.60 -3.72
CA ASP A 20 -14.58 5.52 -4.61
C ASP A 20 -14.07 6.95 -4.48
N THR A 21 -13.81 7.40 -3.25
CA THR A 21 -13.26 8.74 -2.98
C THR A 21 -11.84 8.89 -3.54
N ILE A 22 -10.97 7.90 -3.35
CA ILE A 22 -9.60 7.94 -3.84
C ILE A 22 -9.57 7.97 -5.37
N VAL A 23 -10.40 7.16 -6.03
CA VAL A 23 -10.55 7.19 -7.50
C VAL A 23 -11.03 8.56 -7.98
N ALA A 24 -12.02 9.14 -7.29
CA ALA A 24 -12.59 10.42 -7.68
C ALA A 24 -11.66 11.62 -7.42
N LYS A 25 -10.80 11.54 -6.39
CA LYS A 25 -10.02 12.69 -5.89
C LYS A 25 -8.52 12.58 -6.08
N GLY A 26 -7.97 11.40 -6.32
CA GLY A 26 -6.55 11.21 -6.57
C GLY A 26 -6.10 11.65 -7.96
N ASN A 27 -4.80 11.53 -8.23
CA ASN A 27 -4.23 11.70 -9.57
C ASN A 27 -4.43 10.44 -10.45
N ASP A 28 -3.86 10.42 -11.66
CA ASP A 28 -4.01 9.29 -12.59
C ASP A 28 -3.44 7.98 -12.03
N PHE A 29 -2.33 8.04 -11.30
CA PHE A 29 -1.74 6.85 -10.67
C PHE A 29 -2.64 6.28 -9.59
N HIS A 30 -3.23 7.12 -8.73
CA HIS A 30 -4.20 6.68 -7.72
C HIS A 30 -5.41 5.99 -8.38
N ARG A 31 -5.97 6.60 -9.43
CA ARG A 31 -7.07 6.01 -10.19
C ARG A 31 -6.72 4.64 -10.75
N HIS A 32 -5.56 4.54 -11.41
CA HIS A 32 -5.08 3.31 -11.99
C HIS A 32 -4.90 2.22 -10.92
N MET A 33 -4.13 2.50 -9.87
CA MET A 33 -3.86 1.58 -8.77
C MET A 33 -5.16 1.09 -8.11
N MET A 34 -6.08 2.00 -7.78
CA MET A 34 -7.33 1.64 -7.11
C MET A 34 -8.24 0.82 -8.03
N ASN A 35 -8.31 1.14 -9.32
CA ASN A 35 -9.11 0.33 -10.26
C ASN A 35 -8.55 -1.08 -10.41
N GLU A 36 -7.23 -1.26 -10.48
CA GLU A 36 -6.62 -2.59 -10.49
C GLU A 36 -6.99 -3.39 -9.22
N ILE A 37 -6.97 -2.76 -8.05
CA ILE A 37 -7.40 -3.40 -6.79
C ILE A 37 -8.90 -3.74 -6.82
N ILE A 38 -9.77 -2.79 -7.22
CA ILE A 38 -11.23 -2.97 -7.29
C ILE A 38 -11.59 -4.09 -8.27
N GLU A 39 -10.90 -4.21 -9.39
CA GLU A 39 -11.16 -5.22 -10.44
C GLU A 39 -10.46 -6.57 -10.19
N SER A 40 -9.60 -6.68 -9.18
CA SER A 40 -8.89 -7.92 -8.81
C SER A 40 -9.64 -8.82 -7.83
N ASP A 41 -9.00 -9.88 -7.35
CA ASP A 41 -9.48 -10.73 -6.24
C ASP A 41 -8.82 -10.40 -4.89
N LEU A 42 -8.15 -9.24 -4.76
CA LEU A 42 -7.47 -8.81 -3.52
C LEU A 42 -8.39 -8.90 -2.30
N LEU A 43 -7.90 -9.47 -1.20
CA LEU A 43 -8.68 -9.66 0.02
C LEU A 43 -8.56 -8.46 0.96
N VAL A 44 -9.68 -7.76 1.21
CA VAL A 44 -9.75 -6.75 2.26
C VAL A 44 -10.24 -7.38 3.57
N GLN A 45 -9.51 -7.12 4.64
CA GLN A 45 -9.81 -7.52 6.00
C GLN A 45 -10.01 -6.30 6.89
N VAL A 46 -10.89 -6.43 7.87
CA VAL A 46 -11.05 -5.44 8.95
C VAL A 46 -10.82 -6.19 10.25
N LEU A 47 -9.79 -5.79 10.99
CA LEU A 47 -9.30 -6.49 12.18
C LEU A 47 -9.10 -5.48 13.31
N PRO A 48 -9.17 -5.88 14.59
CA PRO A 48 -8.82 -4.97 15.67
C PRO A 48 -7.32 -4.62 15.62
N VAL A 49 -6.95 -3.41 16.08
CA VAL A 49 -5.56 -2.93 16.08
C VAL A 49 -4.62 -3.87 16.84
N SER A 50 -5.11 -4.62 17.83
CA SER A 50 -4.34 -5.66 18.55
C SER A 50 -3.82 -6.80 17.67
N LYS A 51 -4.40 -6.99 16.48
CA LYS A 51 -3.94 -7.98 15.48
C LYS A 51 -3.09 -7.35 14.37
N VAL A 52 -3.37 -6.10 14.01
CA VAL A 52 -2.67 -5.37 12.94
C VAL A 52 -1.37 -4.72 13.46
N ASN A 53 -1.38 -4.24 14.70
CA ASN A 53 -0.34 -3.43 15.36
C ASN A 53 0.00 -2.11 14.63
N ALA A 54 -0.87 -1.68 13.72
CA ALA A 54 -0.76 -0.46 12.91
C ALA A 54 -2.15 -0.05 12.39
N SER A 55 -2.23 1.05 11.65
CA SER A 55 -3.48 1.48 11.00
C SER A 55 -3.93 0.51 9.91
N GLY A 56 -2.98 -0.09 9.20
CA GLY A 56 -3.17 -1.15 8.23
C GLY A 56 -1.92 -2.00 8.07
N ILE A 57 -2.05 -3.11 7.35
CA ILE A 57 -0.94 -3.97 6.94
C ILE A 57 -1.29 -4.69 5.64
N THR A 58 -0.30 -4.85 4.77
CA THR A 58 -0.40 -5.61 3.53
C THR A 58 0.43 -6.89 3.60
N GLY A 59 -0.06 -7.98 2.99
CA GLY A 59 0.66 -9.24 2.94
C GLY A 59 0.08 -10.23 1.93
N VAL A 60 0.62 -11.45 1.90
CA VAL A 60 0.14 -12.53 1.03
C VAL A 60 -0.85 -13.42 1.78
N ILE A 61 -1.97 -13.76 1.14
CA ILE A 61 -3.05 -14.57 1.73
C ILE A 61 -2.54 -15.96 2.13
N ASN A 62 -1.75 -16.59 1.28
CA ASN A 62 -1.14 -17.89 1.53
C ASN A 62 0.17 -18.03 0.76
N SER A 63 1.30 -17.88 1.47
CA SER A 63 2.63 -17.93 0.84
C SER A 63 2.93 -19.28 0.20
N VAL A 64 2.48 -20.40 0.77
CA VAL A 64 2.71 -21.75 0.19
C VAL A 64 2.01 -21.89 -1.16
N LYS A 65 0.73 -21.50 -1.23
CA LYS A 65 -0.05 -21.54 -2.48
C LYS A 65 0.51 -20.56 -3.51
N THR A 66 0.92 -19.38 -3.07
CA THR A 66 1.50 -18.36 -3.94
C THR A 66 2.82 -18.85 -4.55
N ASN A 67 3.72 -19.46 -3.76
CA ASN A 67 4.95 -20.07 -4.27
C ASN A 67 4.66 -21.17 -5.31
N TYR A 68 3.64 -22.01 -5.06
CA TYR A 68 3.24 -23.02 -6.04
C TYR A 68 2.84 -22.38 -7.37
N LYS A 69 1.98 -21.34 -7.33
CA LYS A 69 1.56 -20.62 -8.52
C LYS A 69 2.72 -19.95 -9.25
N LEU A 70 3.61 -19.26 -8.53
CA LEU A 70 4.81 -18.64 -9.13
C LEU A 70 5.68 -19.66 -9.89
N ALA A 71 5.70 -20.92 -9.45
CA ALA A 71 6.45 -21.98 -10.10
C ALA A 71 5.72 -22.64 -11.29
N THR A 72 4.40 -22.50 -11.40
CA THR A 72 3.59 -23.26 -12.38
C THR A 72 2.76 -22.41 -13.33
N GLU A 73 2.57 -21.12 -13.03
CA GLU A 73 1.66 -20.21 -13.72
C GLU A 73 2.39 -18.91 -14.07
N ARG A 74 1.91 -18.24 -15.12
CA ARG A 74 2.25 -16.85 -15.40
C ARG A 74 1.12 -15.98 -14.89
N LEU A 75 1.40 -15.15 -13.91
CA LEU A 75 0.41 -14.28 -13.30
C LEU A 75 0.44 -12.92 -13.98
N SER A 76 -0.73 -12.40 -14.33
CA SER A 76 -0.91 -10.97 -14.58
C SER A 76 -0.96 -10.20 -13.26
N LEU A 77 -0.77 -8.88 -13.32
CA LEU A 77 -0.91 -7.98 -12.17
C LEU A 77 -2.20 -8.20 -11.36
N ARG A 78 -3.35 -8.37 -12.02
CA ARG A 78 -4.65 -8.59 -11.35
C ARG A 78 -4.75 -9.95 -10.67
N GLU A 79 -4.18 -10.98 -11.28
CA GLU A 79 -4.10 -12.31 -10.66
C GLU A 79 -3.16 -12.29 -9.45
N SER A 80 -2.04 -11.58 -9.55
CA SER A 80 -1.11 -11.34 -8.44
C SER A 80 -1.76 -10.57 -7.29
N LEU A 81 -2.52 -9.52 -7.57
CA LEU A 81 -3.34 -8.82 -6.56
C LEU A 81 -4.31 -9.78 -5.86
N GLY A 82 -4.82 -10.79 -6.58
CA GLY A 82 -5.69 -11.84 -6.03
C GLY A 82 -5.05 -12.73 -4.96
N GLU A 83 -3.73 -12.75 -4.85
CA GLU A 83 -2.98 -13.48 -3.81
C GLU A 83 -2.62 -12.60 -2.60
N ILE A 84 -2.97 -11.31 -2.62
CA ILE A 84 -2.61 -10.31 -1.61
C ILE A 84 -3.82 -9.96 -0.74
N TYR A 85 -3.56 -9.60 0.53
CA TYR A 85 -4.54 -8.99 1.41
C TYR A 85 -4.08 -7.60 1.87
N ILE A 86 -5.07 -6.73 2.12
CA ILE A 86 -4.91 -5.51 2.92
C ILE A 86 -5.81 -5.67 4.15
N ALA A 87 -5.22 -5.56 5.33
CA ALA A 87 -5.99 -5.51 6.58
C ALA A 87 -5.94 -4.08 7.14
N ILE A 88 -7.10 -3.51 7.42
CA ILE A 88 -7.24 -2.19 8.09
C ILE A 88 -7.74 -2.40 9.52
N ALA A 89 -7.24 -1.59 10.46
CA ALA A 89 -7.70 -1.63 11.83
C ALA A 89 -9.13 -1.07 11.97
N GLU A 90 -9.98 -1.74 12.76
CA GLU A 90 -11.33 -1.26 13.12
C GLU A 90 -11.28 0.16 13.68
N GLU A 91 -10.33 0.40 14.58
CA GLU A 91 -10.11 1.68 15.27
C GLU A 91 -9.71 2.79 14.29
N THR A 92 -9.00 2.47 13.21
CA THR A 92 -8.68 3.45 12.16
C THR A 92 -9.94 3.94 11.47
N ILE A 93 -10.91 3.06 11.23
CA ILE A 93 -12.20 3.43 10.64
C ILE A 93 -13.06 4.16 11.67
N ASP A 94 -13.17 3.62 12.88
CA ASP A 94 -14.08 4.15 13.91
C ASP A 94 -13.61 5.49 14.50
N THR A 95 -12.30 5.76 14.57
CA THR A 95 -11.75 7.01 15.11
C THR A 95 -11.21 7.96 14.06
N GLY A 96 -10.50 7.44 13.06
CA GLY A 96 -9.97 8.22 11.93
C GLY A 96 -11.04 8.56 10.89
N GLY A 97 -12.20 7.89 10.95
CA GLY A 97 -13.30 8.09 10.03
C GLY A 97 -12.87 7.84 8.58
N GLN A 98 -13.52 8.56 7.67
CA GLN A 98 -13.25 8.40 6.25
C GLN A 98 -11.82 8.78 5.87
N ARG A 99 -11.24 9.82 6.48
CA ARG A 99 -9.85 10.22 6.23
C ARG A 99 -8.86 9.14 6.63
N GLY A 100 -9.04 8.52 7.80
CA GLY A 100 -8.17 7.41 8.24
C GLY A 100 -8.27 6.21 7.30
N CYS A 101 -9.47 5.93 6.81
CA CYS A 101 -9.69 4.88 5.82
C CYS A 101 -9.01 5.20 4.48
N GLU A 102 -9.23 6.41 3.93
CA GLU A 102 -8.60 6.90 2.70
C GLU A 102 -7.06 6.83 2.80
N GLY A 103 -6.48 7.40 3.85
CA GLY A 103 -5.02 7.43 4.04
C GLY A 103 -4.41 6.03 4.14
N THR A 104 -5.10 5.11 4.83
CA THR A 104 -4.64 3.72 4.94
C THR A 104 -4.67 3.02 3.59
N PHE A 105 -5.76 3.15 2.82
CA PHE A 105 -5.84 2.48 1.51
C PHE A 105 -4.95 3.10 0.44
N VAL A 106 -4.62 4.39 0.53
CA VAL A 106 -3.61 4.98 -0.35
C VAL A 106 -2.22 4.37 -0.07
N HIS A 107 -1.85 4.27 1.20
CA HIS A 107 -0.55 3.74 1.61
C HIS A 107 -0.45 2.21 1.38
N GLU A 108 -1.35 1.44 1.99
CA GLU A 108 -1.38 -0.02 1.85
C GLU A 108 -1.75 -0.46 0.43
N GLY A 109 -2.55 0.33 -0.29
CA GLY A 109 -2.83 0.09 -1.70
C GLY A 109 -1.55 0.15 -2.55
N ARG A 110 -0.61 1.05 -2.21
CA ARG A 110 0.69 1.10 -2.88
C ARG A 110 1.52 -0.14 -2.58
N HIS A 111 1.58 -0.57 -1.31
CA HIS A 111 2.25 -1.82 -0.95
C HIS A 111 1.65 -3.03 -1.67
N ALA A 112 0.32 -3.13 -1.75
CA ALA A 112 -0.35 -4.22 -2.44
C ALA A 112 -0.03 -4.22 -3.93
N TYR A 113 0.02 -3.04 -4.54
CA TYR A 113 0.38 -2.88 -5.94
C TYR A 113 1.84 -3.28 -6.20
N ASP A 114 2.79 -2.84 -5.37
CA ASP A 114 4.20 -3.19 -5.50
C ASP A 114 4.43 -4.70 -5.25
N PHE A 115 3.77 -5.29 -4.26
CA PHE A 115 3.80 -6.73 -4.04
C PHE A 115 3.24 -7.50 -5.25
N ALA A 116 2.16 -7.03 -5.85
CA ALA A 116 1.59 -7.66 -7.03
C ALA A 116 2.54 -7.58 -8.24
N GLN A 117 3.22 -6.46 -8.43
CA GLN A 117 4.28 -6.31 -9.45
C GLN A 117 5.46 -7.26 -9.18
N THR A 118 5.84 -7.45 -7.92
CA THR A 118 6.86 -8.43 -7.55
C THR A 118 6.42 -9.84 -7.91
N LEU A 119 5.20 -10.26 -7.55
CA LEU A 119 4.67 -11.57 -7.91
C LEU A 119 4.57 -11.77 -9.43
N GLU A 120 4.05 -10.79 -10.17
CA GLU A 120 3.96 -10.83 -11.63
C GLU A 120 5.35 -10.98 -12.26
N SER A 121 6.33 -10.14 -11.85
CA SER A 121 7.68 -10.18 -12.40
C SER A 121 8.40 -11.49 -12.09
N LEU A 122 8.22 -12.05 -10.89
CA LEU A 122 8.77 -13.34 -10.50
C LEU A 122 8.15 -14.50 -11.30
N SER A 123 6.83 -14.50 -11.51
CA SER A 123 6.16 -15.52 -12.31
C SER A 123 6.57 -15.51 -13.80
N ASN A 124 7.16 -14.40 -14.25
CA ASN A 124 7.64 -14.20 -15.61
C ASN A 124 9.17 -14.13 -15.71
N ALA A 125 9.89 -14.52 -14.66
CA ALA A 125 11.35 -14.39 -14.59
C ALA A 125 12.10 -15.16 -15.68
N ASP A 126 11.52 -16.23 -16.22
CA ASP A 126 12.11 -16.98 -17.34
C ASP A 126 12.11 -16.19 -18.66
N MET A 127 11.14 -15.28 -18.84
CA MET A 127 11.01 -14.41 -20.02
C MET A 127 11.83 -13.12 -19.88
N ASN A 128 11.99 -12.61 -18.65
CA ASN A 128 12.76 -11.40 -18.37
C ASN A 128 13.54 -11.51 -17.04
N PRO A 129 14.64 -12.28 -17.01
CA PRO A 129 15.38 -12.55 -15.78
C PRO A 129 16.12 -11.34 -15.19
N ILE A 130 16.36 -10.29 -15.99
CA ILE A 130 17.08 -9.09 -15.56
C ILE A 130 16.11 -8.01 -15.03
N GLY A 131 14.83 -8.10 -15.38
CA GLY A 131 13.80 -7.12 -15.02
C GLY A 131 12.93 -7.52 -13.82
N ILE A 132 13.44 -8.35 -12.91
CA ILE A 132 12.70 -8.75 -11.70
C ILE A 132 12.53 -7.52 -10.79
N PHE A 133 11.28 -7.17 -10.51
CA PHE A 133 10.94 -6.09 -9.59
C PHE A 133 10.82 -6.65 -8.17
N ASN A 134 11.83 -6.42 -7.34
CA ASN A 134 11.85 -6.89 -5.95
C ASN A 134 12.45 -5.81 -5.03
N PRO A 135 11.67 -4.74 -4.74
CA PRO A 135 12.17 -3.61 -3.95
C PRO A 135 12.44 -4.01 -2.50
N THR A 136 13.30 -3.24 -1.85
CA THR A 136 13.54 -3.30 -0.40
C THR A 136 12.41 -2.63 0.37
N LEU A 137 12.28 -2.94 1.68
CA LEU A 137 11.32 -2.27 2.57
C LEU A 137 11.47 -0.74 2.56
N TYR A 138 12.71 -0.23 2.51
CA TYR A 138 12.95 1.20 2.36
C TYR A 138 12.29 1.78 1.10
N GLU A 139 12.48 1.12 -0.05
CA GLU A 139 11.93 1.59 -1.33
C GLU A 139 10.40 1.53 -1.35
N LEU A 140 9.82 0.45 -0.79
CA LEU A 140 8.37 0.30 -0.62
C LEU A 140 7.77 1.43 0.21
N GLU A 141 8.34 1.68 1.39
CA GLU A 141 7.85 2.70 2.31
C GLU A 141 8.04 4.10 1.73
N TRP A 142 9.17 4.37 1.06
CA TRP A 142 9.42 5.65 0.40
C TRP A 142 8.36 5.96 -0.66
N GLU A 143 8.08 4.99 -1.54
CA GLU A 143 7.08 5.14 -2.59
C GLU A 143 5.64 5.19 -2.04
N ALA A 144 5.33 4.46 -0.98
CA ALA A 144 4.02 4.54 -0.31
C ALA A 144 3.79 5.91 0.34
N HIS A 145 4.81 6.49 1.00
CA HIS A 145 4.72 7.83 1.57
C HIS A 145 4.63 8.93 0.50
N LYS A 146 5.35 8.79 -0.63
CA LYS A 146 5.21 9.72 -1.77
C LYS A 146 3.81 9.67 -2.38
N THR A 147 3.30 8.45 -2.58
CA THR A 147 1.93 8.24 -3.07
C THR A 147 0.91 8.89 -2.11
N ALA A 148 1.07 8.70 -0.80
CA ALA A 148 0.23 9.37 0.20
C ALA A 148 0.35 10.90 0.14
N GLY A 149 1.55 11.45 -0.01
CA GLY A 149 1.78 12.88 -0.15
C GLY A 149 1.10 13.47 -1.40
N ASP A 150 1.24 12.82 -2.54
CA ASP A 150 0.56 13.22 -3.77
C ASP A 150 -0.96 13.21 -3.60
N TYR A 151 -1.51 12.21 -2.89
CA TYR A 151 -2.94 12.16 -2.58
C TYR A 151 -3.37 13.35 -1.71
N MET A 152 -2.62 13.65 -0.64
CA MET A 152 -2.90 14.78 0.24
C MET A 152 -2.93 16.10 -0.52
N LEU A 153 -2.02 16.30 -1.48
CA LEU A 153 -2.01 17.47 -2.36
C LEU A 153 -3.22 17.50 -3.31
N CYS A 154 -3.67 16.35 -3.81
CA CYS A 154 -4.88 16.28 -4.64
C CYS A 154 -6.16 16.55 -3.84
N ARG A 155 -6.19 16.17 -2.55
CA ARG A 155 -7.30 16.47 -1.65
C ARG A 155 -7.45 17.97 -1.38
N ASP A 156 -6.35 18.70 -1.31
CA ASP A 156 -6.28 20.15 -1.12
C ASP A 156 -7.19 20.65 0.02
N GLN A 157 -7.19 19.91 1.13
CA GLN A 157 -7.93 20.22 2.34
C GLN A 157 -6.95 20.43 3.49
N GLN A 158 -7.16 21.48 4.28
CA GLN A 158 -6.24 21.88 5.35
C GLN A 158 -5.86 20.71 6.27
N ASP A 159 -6.84 19.89 6.65
CA ASP A 159 -6.64 18.73 7.51
C ASP A 159 -5.70 17.66 6.93
N PHE A 160 -5.66 17.49 5.60
CA PHE A 160 -4.72 16.59 4.92
C PHE A 160 -3.33 17.22 4.78
N ILE A 161 -3.29 18.53 4.52
CA ILE A 161 -2.03 19.28 4.41
C ILE A 161 -1.32 19.34 5.76
N ASP A 162 -2.04 19.64 6.84
CA ASP A 162 -1.50 19.71 8.19
C ASP A 162 -0.96 18.35 8.65
N GLU A 163 -1.70 17.27 8.37
CA GLU A 163 -1.25 15.90 8.64
C GLU A 163 0.03 15.57 7.84
N GLY A 164 0.05 15.86 6.54
CA GLY A 164 1.23 15.63 5.71
C GLY A 164 2.47 16.40 6.16
N LEU A 165 2.31 17.65 6.60
CA LEU A 165 3.39 18.46 7.17
C LEU A 165 3.88 17.90 8.52
N GLN A 166 2.96 17.50 9.41
CA GLN A 166 3.31 16.90 10.71
C GLN A 166 4.05 15.57 10.56
N LEU A 167 3.68 14.78 9.56
CA LEU A 167 4.31 13.49 9.27
C LEU A 167 5.63 13.63 8.50
N MET A 168 6.03 14.86 8.12
CA MET A 168 7.17 15.14 7.23
C MET A 168 7.04 14.54 5.83
N ILE A 169 5.83 14.20 5.40
CA ILE A 169 5.53 13.73 4.05
C ILE A 169 5.50 14.92 3.09
N LEU A 170 4.95 16.05 3.56
CA LEU A 170 4.90 17.30 2.84
C LEU A 170 5.88 18.31 3.43
N CYS A 171 6.28 19.29 2.61
CA CYS A 171 6.98 20.49 3.05
C CYS A 171 6.30 21.74 2.48
N GLN A 172 6.67 22.90 3.02
CA GLN A 172 6.35 24.19 2.43
C GLN A 172 7.59 24.77 1.76
N ALA A 173 7.49 25.04 0.46
CA ALA A 173 8.50 25.74 -0.32
C ALA A 173 7.83 26.88 -1.09
N ASP A 174 8.33 28.11 -0.92
CA ASP A 174 7.83 29.32 -1.60
C ASP A 174 6.31 29.55 -1.45
N GLY A 175 5.77 29.22 -0.27
CA GLY A 175 4.34 29.36 0.03
C GLY A 175 3.44 28.32 -0.63
N LYS A 176 4.01 27.27 -1.24
CA LYS A 176 3.28 26.12 -1.78
C LYS A 176 3.65 24.85 -1.03
N CYS A 177 2.68 23.96 -0.90
CA CYS A 177 2.90 22.64 -0.33
C CYS A 177 3.34 21.67 -1.44
N ALA A 178 4.32 20.82 -1.15
CA ALA A 178 4.83 19.80 -2.05
C ALA A 178 5.25 18.56 -1.26
N VAL A 179 5.36 17.42 -1.94
CA VAL A 179 5.93 16.20 -1.34
C VAL A 179 7.41 16.44 -0.99
N SER A 180 7.81 16.02 0.20
CA SER A 180 9.16 16.22 0.73
C SER A 180 9.95 14.92 0.70
N ASP A 181 10.76 14.72 -0.34
CA ASP A 181 11.66 13.56 -0.38
C ASP A 181 12.58 13.53 0.84
N ASP A 182 13.21 14.66 1.19
CA ASP A 182 14.07 14.76 2.37
C ASP A 182 13.33 14.47 3.69
N GLY A 183 12.09 14.95 3.81
CA GLY A 183 11.24 14.70 4.98
C GLY A 183 10.87 13.23 5.12
N ILE A 184 10.50 12.58 4.01
CA ILE A 184 10.18 11.14 3.99
C ILE A 184 11.45 10.34 4.32
N MET A 185 12.60 10.62 3.69
CA MET A 185 13.85 9.93 4.00
C MET A 185 14.21 10.02 5.48
N LYS A 186 14.06 11.22 6.06
CA LYS A 186 14.26 11.44 7.50
C LYS A 186 13.27 10.62 8.34
N ARG A 187 11.99 10.61 7.98
CA ARG A 187 10.96 9.80 8.63
C ARG A 187 11.29 8.31 8.61
N LEU A 188 11.69 7.78 7.47
CA LEU A 188 12.07 6.36 7.32
C LEU A 188 13.25 6.01 8.24
N ASN A 189 14.23 6.90 8.34
CA ASN A 189 15.35 6.71 9.24
C ASN A 189 14.96 6.79 10.72
N GLU A 190 14.26 7.85 11.13
CA GLU A 190 13.97 8.13 12.53
C GLU A 190 12.85 7.25 13.11
N SER A 191 11.85 6.90 12.31
CA SER A 191 10.66 6.16 12.77
C SER A 191 10.77 4.65 12.53
N TYR A 192 11.43 4.24 11.45
CA TYR A 192 11.51 2.83 11.04
C TYR A 192 12.93 2.25 11.11
N GLY A 193 13.95 3.09 11.35
CA GLY A 193 15.35 2.66 11.36
C GLY A 193 15.86 2.25 9.97
N LEU A 194 15.18 2.68 8.91
CA LEU A 194 15.51 2.32 7.53
C LEU A 194 16.45 3.35 6.90
N ASP A 195 17.41 2.86 6.13
CA ASP A 195 18.37 3.66 5.38
C ASP A 195 18.78 2.90 4.12
N LEU A 196 18.65 3.54 2.95
CA LEU A 196 18.97 2.93 1.65
C LEU A 196 20.38 2.36 1.59
N LYS A 197 21.36 2.95 2.28
CA LYS A 197 22.77 2.52 2.22
C LYS A 197 23.19 1.61 3.37
N GLY A 198 22.59 1.76 4.54
CA GLY A 198 22.96 1.01 5.75
C GLY A 198 22.01 -0.14 6.09
N ASN A 199 20.70 0.13 6.12
CA ASN A 199 19.67 -0.83 6.51
C ASN A 199 18.42 -0.65 5.64
N PRO A 200 18.43 -1.15 4.39
CA PRO A 200 17.28 -0.99 3.50
C PRO A 200 16.09 -1.88 3.89
N GLY A 201 16.27 -2.77 4.87
CA GLY A 201 15.29 -3.78 5.27
C GLY A 201 15.20 -4.94 4.28
N SER A 202 14.24 -5.84 4.53
CA SER A 202 14.01 -7.04 3.72
C SER A 202 13.50 -6.71 2.33
N LEU A 203 13.71 -7.62 1.38
CA LEU A 203 13.12 -7.55 0.05
C LEU A 203 11.62 -7.88 0.11
N ALA A 204 10.84 -7.35 -0.83
CA ALA A 204 9.41 -7.62 -0.94
C ALA A 204 9.10 -9.14 -0.95
N SER A 205 9.89 -9.93 -1.67
CA SER A 205 9.74 -11.39 -1.70
C SER A 205 9.93 -12.05 -0.33
N GLU A 206 10.88 -11.55 0.48
CA GLU A 206 11.15 -12.06 1.82
C GLU A 206 10.01 -11.68 2.78
N MET A 207 9.52 -10.43 2.69
CA MET A 207 8.37 -9.94 3.46
C MET A 207 7.11 -10.76 3.18
N MET A 208 6.93 -11.18 1.93
CA MET A 208 5.83 -12.05 1.49
C MET A 208 6.04 -13.53 1.84
N GLY A 209 7.19 -13.91 2.41
CA GLY A 209 7.51 -15.29 2.76
C GLY A 209 7.67 -16.20 1.53
N LEU A 210 8.10 -15.64 0.40
CA LEU A 210 8.36 -16.38 -0.83
C LEU A 210 9.69 -17.11 -0.75
N ARG A 211 9.75 -18.29 -1.36
CA ARG A 211 10.95 -19.10 -1.52
C ARG A 211 11.33 -19.03 -3.00
N LEU A 212 12.24 -18.11 -3.30
CA LEU A 212 12.83 -17.94 -4.63
C LEU A 212 13.95 -18.94 -4.87
#